data_AF-A0A7C4Q469-F1
#
_entry.id   AF-A0A7C4Q469-F1
#
_cell.length_a   1.000
_cell.length_b   1.000
_cell.length_c   1.000
_cell.angle_alpha   90.00
_cell.angle_beta   90.00
_cell.angle_gamma   90.00
#
_symmetry.space_group_name_H-M   'P 1'
#
loop_
_entity.id
_entity.type
_entity.pdbx_description
1 polymer ?
#
loop_
_entity_poly.entity_id
_entity_poly.type
_entity_poly.pdbx_seq_one_letter_code
_entity_poly.pdbx_strand_id
1 'polypeptide(L)'
;MISQVRIETIIFVSYAGKLILKQKGQKLRKNGWSIKAIEKRLKVSRSSVSLWVRDIKLTKEQLEKLYLNKKTGGLKGSIIAAMNKIKKREKLTKN
;
A
#
# COMPACT_ATOMS: atom_id res chain seq x y z
N MET A 1 28.36 7.91 30.28
CA MET A 1 27.45 9.04 29.95
C MET A 1 27.21 9.25 28.45
N ILE A 2 28.02 8.66 27.54
CA ILE A 2 27.84 8.77 26.08
C ILE A 2 26.74 7.80 25.54
N SER A 3 26.42 6.74 26.28
CA SER A 3 25.47 5.70 25.86
C SER A 3 24.00 6.11 25.92
N GLN A 4 23.60 6.95 26.90
CA GLN A 4 22.20 7.37 27.08
C GLN A 4 21.76 8.33 25.96
N VAL A 5 22.62 9.30 25.61
CA VAL A 5 22.35 10.32 24.57
C VAL A 5 22.17 9.69 23.18
N ARG A 6 22.93 8.62 22.89
CA ARG A 6 22.81 7.87 21.64
C ARG A 6 21.48 7.11 21.52
N ILE A 7 21.01 6.51 22.61
CA ILE A 7 19.73 5.77 22.63
C ILE A 7 18.56 6.74 22.48
N GLU A 8 18.57 7.87 23.20
CA GLU A 8 17.52 8.89 23.09
C GLU A 8 17.45 9.50 21.69
N THR A 9 18.60 9.72 21.03
CA THR A 9 18.64 10.23 19.65
C THR A 9 18.07 9.21 18.65
N ILE A 10 18.36 7.92 18.81
CA ILE A 10 17.81 6.85 17.97
C ILE A 10 16.29 6.70 18.18
N ILE A 11 15.83 6.76 19.44
CA ILE A 11 14.41 6.71 19.78
C ILE A 11 13.69 7.94 19.22
N PHE A 12 14.25 9.14 19.37
CA PHE A 12 13.65 10.39 18.88
C PHE A 12 13.53 10.42 17.35
N VAL A 13 14.59 10.04 16.62
CA VAL A 13 14.57 9.95 15.16
C VAL A 13 13.58 8.89 14.67
N SER A 14 13.50 7.75 15.36
CA SER A 14 12.57 6.67 14.99
C SER A 14 11.10 7.02 15.25
N TYR A 15 10.78 7.64 16.40
CA TYR A 15 9.42 8.07 16.72
C TYR A 15 8.96 9.23 15.81
N ALA A 16 9.81 10.23 15.59
CA ALA A 16 9.51 11.34 14.69
C ALA A 16 9.30 10.85 13.23
N GLY A 17 10.13 9.93 12.75
CA GLY A 17 9.97 9.31 11.43
C GLY A 17 8.62 8.60 11.28
N LYS A 18 8.18 7.87 12.31
CA LYS A 18 6.89 7.17 12.33
C LYS A 18 5.71 8.15 12.30
N LEU A 19 5.81 9.29 12.99
CA LEU A 19 4.79 10.35 12.96
C LEU A 19 4.68 11.00 11.57
N ILE A 20 5.81 11.29 10.92
CA ILE A 20 5.82 11.85 9.56
C ILE A 20 5.17 10.86 8.57
N LEU A 21 5.47 9.57 8.68
CA LEU A 21 4.85 8.53 7.85
C LEU A 21 3.34 8.42 8.09
N LYS A 22 2.90 8.51 9.36
CA LYS A 22 1.49 8.56 9.71
C LYS A 22 0.78 9.73 9.03
N GLN A 23 1.32 10.95 9.15
CA GLN A 23 0.74 12.15 8.53
C GLN A 23 0.67 12.02 7.00
N LYS A 24 1.73 11.52 6.36
CA LYS A 24 1.74 11.24 4.91
C LYS A 24 0.67 10.21 4.51
N GLY A 25 0.54 9.13 5.29
CA GLY A 25 -0.48 8.10 5.07
C GLY A 25 -1.90 8.66 5.18
N GLN A 26 -2.16 9.52 6.17
CA GLN A 26 -3.44 10.20 6.33
C GLN A 26 -3.74 11.16 5.17
N LYS A 27 -2.76 11.94 4.70
CA LYS A 27 -2.91 12.82 3.52
C LYS A 27 -3.25 12.01 2.27
N LEU A 28 -2.54 10.90 2.02
CA LEU A 28 -2.82 10.00 0.91
C LEU A 28 -4.24 9.41 1.02
N ARG A 29 -4.66 9.01 2.22
CA ARG A 29 -6.01 8.47 2.43
C ARG A 29 -7.08 9.51 2.13
N LYS A 30 -6.93 10.75 2.61
CA LYS A 30 -7.86 11.85 2.32
C LYS A 30 -8.00 12.11 0.81
N ASN A 31 -6.94 11.83 0.05
CA ASN A 31 -6.94 11.89 -1.42
C ASN A 31 -7.54 10.64 -2.10
N GLY A 32 -8.17 9.73 -1.35
CA GLY A 32 -8.84 8.54 -1.89
C GLY A 32 -7.93 7.33 -2.14
N TRP A 33 -6.68 7.34 -1.66
CA TRP A 33 -5.78 6.20 -1.85
C TRP A 33 -6.23 4.97 -1.05
N SER A 34 -6.02 3.77 -1.61
CA SER A 34 -6.28 2.51 -0.91
C SER A 34 -5.19 2.21 0.13
N ILE A 35 -5.53 1.44 1.17
CA ILE A 35 -4.56 1.00 2.18
C ILE A 35 -3.37 0.28 1.52
N LYS A 36 -3.63 -0.61 0.55
CA LYS A 36 -2.60 -1.34 -0.19
C LYS A 36 -1.70 -0.41 -1.02
N ALA A 37 -2.25 0.67 -1.58
CA ALA A 37 -1.45 1.66 -2.31
C ALA A 37 -0.56 2.46 -1.36
N ILE A 38 -1.07 2.86 -0.20
CA ILE A 38 -0.31 3.57 0.83
C ILE A 38 0.81 2.68 1.40
N GLU A 39 0.51 1.42 1.71
CA GLU A 39 1.46 0.39 2.14
C GLU A 39 2.67 0.34 1.19
N LYS A 40 2.40 0.16 -0.11
CA LYS A 40 3.46 0.11 -1.14
C LYS A 40 4.22 1.43 -1.28
N ARG A 41 3.52 2.56 -1.19
CA ARG A 41 4.12 3.89 -1.38
C ARG A 41 5.04 4.28 -0.22
N LEU A 42 4.65 3.98 1.00
CA LEU A 42 5.38 4.36 2.22
C LEU A 42 6.29 3.24 2.75
N LYS A 43 6.23 2.03 2.17
CA LYS A 43 6.99 0.85 2.60
C LYS A 43 6.81 0.52 4.08
N VAL A 44 5.57 0.61 4.56
CA VAL A 44 5.19 0.27 5.95
C VAL A 44 4.20 -0.88 5.96
N SER A 45 4.08 -1.58 7.09
CA SER A 45 3.13 -2.69 7.21
C SER A 45 1.68 -2.22 7.00
N ARG A 46 0.88 -3.11 6.39
CA ARG A 46 -0.56 -2.87 6.18
C ARG A 46 -1.31 -2.58 7.49
N SER A 47 -0.95 -3.27 8.57
CA SER A 47 -1.55 -3.07 9.90
C SER A 47 -1.32 -1.65 10.43
N SER A 48 -0.11 -1.10 10.24
CA SER A 48 0.21 0.28 10.63
C SER A 48 -0.64 1.29 9.86
N VAL A 49 -0.73 1.13 8.53
CA VAL A 49 -1.56 2.01 7.69
C VAL A 49 -3.02 1.95 8.11
N SER A 50 -3.56 0.73 8.31
CA SER A 50 -4.95 0.54 8.70
C SER A 50 -5.28 1.22 10.02
N LEU A 51 -4.36 1.18 11.00
CA LEU A 51 -4.54 1.88 12.28
C LEU A 51 -4.51 3.40 12.09
N TRP A 52 -3.58 3.92 11.28
CA TRP A 52 -3.40 5.37 11.10
C TRP A 52 -4.55 6.08 10.40
N VAL A 53 -5.28 5.36 9.55
CA VAL A 53 -6.30 5.95 8.66
C VAL A 53 -7.72 5.49 8.97
N ARG A 54 -7.92 4.72 10.04
CA ARG A 54 -9.20 4.10 10.43
C ARG A 54 -10.35 5.11 10.48
N ASP A 55 -10.10 6.29 11.04
CA ASP A 55 -11.14 7.29 11.29
C ASP A 55 -11.36 8.25 10.10
N ILE A 56 -10.58 8.09 9.02
CA ILE A 56 -10.71 8.93 7.83
C ILE A 56 -11.83 8.39 6.94
N LYS A 57 -12.96 9.09 6.96
CA LYS A 57 -14.08 8.85 6.04
C LYS A 57 -13.71 9.30 4.63
N LEU A 58 -13.99 8.45 3.64
CA LEU A 58 -13.85 8.79 2.22
C LEU A 58 -15.17 9.33 1.66
N THR A 59 -15.07 10.11 0.58
CA THR A 59 -16.26 10.49 -0.18
C THR A 59 -16.82 9.31 -0.97
N LYS A 60 -18.08 9.41 -1.39
CA LYS A 60 -18.76 8.39 -2.22
C LYS A 60 -17.98 8.10 -3.50
N GLU A 61 -17.56 9.14 -4.22
CA GLU A 61 -16.76 9.02 -5.45
C GLU A 61 -15.44 8.29 -5.24
N GLN A 62 -14.75 8.56 -4.14
CA GLN A 62 -13.50 7.88 -3.80
C GLN A 62 -13.74 6.40 -3.51
N LEU A 63 -14.83 6.07 -2.79
CA LEU A 63 -15.24 4.68 -2.53
C LEU A 63 -15.59 3.94 -3.82
N GLU A 64 -16.37 4.57 -4.71
CA GLU A 64 -16.74 4.01 -6.01
C GLU A 64 -15.50 3.72 -6.87
N LYS A 65 -14.55 4.66 -6.92
CA LYS A 65 -13.27 4.45 -7.61
C LYS A 65 -12.50 3.26 -7.04
N LEU A 66 -12.46 3.10 -5.72
CA LEU A 66 -11.82 1.96 -5.08
C LEU A 66 -12.53 0.63 -5.38
N TYR A 67 -13.87 0.66 -5.41
CA TYR A 67 -14.68 -0.50 -5.77
C TYR A 67 -14.45 -0.93 -7.23
N LEU A 68 -14.47 0.03 -8.17
CA LEU A 68 -14.23 -0.23 -9.58
C LEU A 68 -12.83 -0.83 -9.80
N ASN A 69 -11.81 -0.26 -9.16
CA ASN A 69 -10.44 -0.77 -9.21
C ASN A 69 -10.33 -2.22 -8.68
N LYS A 70 -11.12 -2.59 -7.66
CA LYS A 70 -11.17 -3.96 -7.15
C LYS A 70 -11.79 -4.90 -8.19
N LYS A 71 -12.91 -4.50 -8.80
CA LYS A 71 -13.62 -5.29 -9.81
C LYS A 71 -12.77 -5.51 -11.07
N THR A 72 -12.20 -4.44 -11.61
CA THR A 72 -11.35 -4.51 -12.81
C THR A 72 -10.04 -5.26 -12.55
N GLY A 73 -9.49 -5.18 -11.33
CA GLY A 73 -8.30 -5.92 -10.93
C GLY A 73 -8.45 -7.44 -11.01
N GLY A 74 -9.62 -7.97 -10.63
CA GLY A 74 -9.93 -9.40 -10.75
C GLY A 74 -9.96 -9.86 -12.21
N LEU A 75 -10.70 -9.14 -13.06
CA LEU A 75 -10.77 -9.42 -14.50
C LEU A 75 -9.38 -9.37 -15.14
N LYS A 76 -8.58 -8.34 -14.82
CA LYS A 76 -7.19 -8.21 -15.30
C LYS A 76 -6.35 -9.42 -14.89
N GLY A 77 -6.50 -9.92 -13.67
CA GLY A 77 -5.82 -11.12 -13.19
C GLY A 77 -6.17 -12.36 -14.03
N SER A 78 -7.45 -12.57 -14.32
CA SER A 78 -7.92 -13.67 -15.16
C SER A 78 -7.33 -13.62 -16.58
N ILE A 79 -7.31 -12.43 -17.19
CA ILE A 79 -6.72 -12.22 -18.53
C ILE A 79 -5.23 -12.57 -18.51
N ILE A 80 -4.47 -12.06 -17.54
CA ILE A 80 -3.03 -12.35 -17.41
C ILE A 80 -2.78 -13.85 -17.22
N ALA A 81 -3.58 -14.53 -16.41
CA ALA A 81 -3.46 -15.97 -16.21
C ALA A 81 -3.71 -16.76 -17.51
N ALA A 82 -4.72 -16.36 -18.29
CA ALA A 82 -4.99 -16.95 -19.60
C ALA A 82 -3.82 -16.75 -20.57
N MET A 83 -3.28 -15.52 -20.66
CA MET A 83 -2.12 -15.21 -21.51
C MET A 83 -0.87 -16.01 -21.11
N ASN A 84 -0.62 -16.17 -19.80
CA ASN A 84 0.50 -16.99 -19.32
C ASN A 84 0.36 -18.46 -19.72
N LYS A 85 -0.86 -19.01 -19.72
CA LYS A 85 -1.14 -20.37 -20.20
C LYS A 85 -0.90 -20.52 -21.70
N ILE A 86 -1.25 -19.51 -22.50
CA ILE A 86 -0.98 -19.48 -23.95
C ILE A 86 0.53 -19.45 -24.19
N LYS A 87 1.24 -18.49 -23.58
CA LYS A 87 2.70 -18.36 -23.68
C LYS A 87 3.45 -19.62 -23.25
N LYS A 88 2.95 -20.33 -22.23
CA LYS A 88 3.53 -21.62 -21.80
C LYS A 88 3.38 -22.68 -22.89
N ARG A 89 2.22 -22.75 -23.57
CA ARG A 89 1.98 -23.69 -24.67
C ARG A 89 2.84 -23.37 -25.88
N GLU A 90 2.91 -22.11 -26.28
CA GLU A 90 3.76 -21.67 -27.40
C GLU A 90 5.22 -22.06 -27.21
N LYS A 91 5.74 -21.96 -25.98
CA LYS A 91 7.09 -22.42 -25.64
C LYS A 91 7.25 -23.94 -25.76
N LEU A 92 6.24 -24.71 -25.39
CA LEU A 92 6.27 -26.18 -25.48
C LEU A 92 6.20 -26.66 -26.93
N THR A 93 5.44 -25.98 -27.80
CA THR A 93 5.26 -26.35 -29.21
C THR A 93 6.36 -25.80 -30.14
N LYS A 94 7.27 -24.96 -29.63
CA LYS A 94 8.42 -24.43 -30.40
C LYS A 94 9.69 -25.26 -30.26
N ASN A 95 9.68 -26.31 -29.45
CA ASN A 95 10.67 -27.40 -29.46
C ASN A 95 10.23 -28.46 -30.46
#